data_AF-A0AAV5A8N3-F1
#
_entry.id   AF-A0AAV5A8N3-F1
#
_cell.length_a   1.000
_cell.length_b   1.000
_cell.length_c   1.000
_cell.angle_alpha   90.00
_cell.angle_beta   90.00
_cell.angle_gamma   90.00
#
_symmetry.space_group_name_H-M   'P 1'
#
loop_
_entity.id
_entity.type
_entity.pdbx_description
1 polymer ?
#
loop_
_entity_poly.entity_id
_entity_poly.type
_entity_poly.pdbx_seq_one_letter_code
_entity_poly.pdbx_strand_id
1 'polypeptide(L)'
;MLDVIEKAKTSTLLAEKLRTLNSLTFAGGPLSERAIEWAVGMDIRIVVRLNRNCPPAPFRNPTDGKYHTKDLFEPVDDGYIFRGRRDDIMIMEDSSNCDAKYLEDKIAYVCHDIISAFVVVGQGRPTPALLVEPQEELNTLSTTIFHNTLVSRLGEVNSTSYPHEKITPERIIVLPKGSLPISSLKGTVMRSKAELKFKSLLDKVYTGDSVWNEVRKMYWFFQICLRGYKYEWE
;
A
#
# COMPACT_ATOMS: atom_id res chain seq x y z
N MET A 1 -33.09 8.21 -10.83
CA MET A 1 -32.24 8.60 -9.69
C MET A 1 -32.97 8.26 -8.39
N LEU A 2 -33.08 6.94 -8.07
CA LEU A 2 -33.52 6.29 -6.82
C LEU A 2 -34.01 4.86 -7.14
N ASP A 3 -33.13 3.98 -7.65
CA ASP A 3 -33.57 2.63 -8.07
C ASP A 3 -32.59 1.49 -7.75
N VAL A 4 -31.81 1.61 -6.67
CA VAL A 4 -30.87 0.56 -6.23
C VAL A 4 -31.01 0.27 -4.73
N ILE A 5 -32.21 0.46 -4.16
CA ILE A 5 -32.51 0.13 -2.75
C ILE A 5 -33.70 -0.83 -2.67
N GLU A 6 -33.71 -1.96 -3.40
CA GLU A 6 -34.63 -3.06 -3.03
C GLU A 6 -34.34 -4.44 -3.66
N LYS A 7 -33.12 -4.99 -3.53
CA LYS A 7 -32.91 -6.44 -3.81
C LYS A 7 -32.02 -7.16 -2.80
N ALA A 8 -32.25 -6.92 -1.51
CA ALA A 8 -31.64 -7.73 -0.44
C ALA A 8 -32.63 -8.08 0.69
N LYS A 9 -33.94 -8.17 0.39
CA LYS A 9 -34.97 -8.45 1.40
C LYS A 9 -35.88 -9.65 1.15
N THR A 10 -35.79 -10.37 0.02
CA THR A 10 -36.69 -11.51 -0.24
C THR A 10 -35.98 -12.63 -0.95
N SER A 11 -35.03 -13.26 -0.27
CA SER A 11 -34.63 -14.62 -0.59
C SER A 11 -34.13 -15.27 0.68
N THR A 12 -35.01 -16.04 1.31
CA THR A 12 -34.71 -16.99 2.38
C THR A 12 -33.63 -18.02 1.97
N LEU A 13 -33.33 -18.13 0.66
CA LEU A 13 -32.20 -18.89 0.11
C LEU A 13 -30.83 -18.29 0.47
N LEU A 14 -30.72 -16.96 0.66
CA LEU A 14 -29.44 -16.30 0.92
C LEU A 14 -28.87 -16.64 2.31
N ALA A 15 -29.76 -16.87 3.29
CA ALA A 15 -29.38 -17.29 4.64
C ALA A 15 -28.91 -18.75 4.68
N GLU A 16 -29.36 -19.58 3.74
CA GLU A 16 -29.01 -20.99 3.65
C GLU A 16 -27.69 -21.20 2.89
N LYS A 17 -27.42 -20.41 1.83
CA LYS A 17 -26.13 -20.42 1.11
C LYS A 17 -24.94 -19.90 1.93
N LEU A 18 -25.17 -19.13 3.00
CA LEU A 18 -24.11 -18.67 3.92
C LEU A 18 -23.55 -19.78 4.84
N ARG A 19 -24.16 -20.98 4.86
CA ARG A 19 -23.65 -22.12 5.66
C ARG A 19 -22.54 -22.93 4.97
N THR A 20 -22.26 -22.70 3.69
CA THR A 20 -21.24 -23.44 2.93
C THR A 20 -20.07 -22.53 2.54
N LEU A 21 -19.41 -21.95 3.54
CA LEU A 21 -18.25 -21.06 3.37
C LEU A 21 -16.93 -21.85 3.46
N ASN A 22 -16.85 -23.01 2.79
CA ASN A 22 -15.71 -23.94 2.87
C ASN A 22 -14.90 -24.07 1.57
N SER A 23 -15.11 -23.22 0.57
CA SER A 23 -14.30 -23.27 -0.65
C SER A 23 -14.11 -21.89 -1.28
N LEU A 24 -13.29 -21.05 -0.63
CA LEU A 24 -12.73 -19.85 -1.24
C LEU A 24 -11.47 -20.24 -2.02
N THR A 25 -11.58 -20.35 -3.35
CA THR A 25 -10.41 -20.44 -4.24
C THR A 25 -9.90 -19.04 -4.56
N PHE A 26 -8.68 -18.75 -4.13
CA PHE A 26 -7.96 -17.51 -4.40
C PHE A 26 -7.39 -17.54 -5.82
N ALA A 27 -7.92 -16.72 -6.72
CA ALA A 27 -7.29 -16.45 -8.01
C ALA A 27 -6.62 -15.07 -7.95
N GLY A 28 -5.31 -15.05 -7.68
CA GLY A 28 -4.49 -13.84 -7.70
C GLY A 28 -4.22 -13.40 -9.14
N GLY A 29 -4.69 -12.21 -9.50
CA GLY A 29 -4.42 -11.54 -10.78
C GLY A 29 -4.66 -10.04 -10.63
N PRO A 30 -4.08 -9.20 -11.50
CA PRO A 30 -4.25 -7.76 -11.43
C PRO A 30 -5.73 -7.38 -11.54
N LEU A 31 -6.15 -6.34 -10.82
CA LEU A 31 -7.46 -5.74 -11.01
C LEU A 31 -7.54 -5.21 -12.43
N SER A 32 -8.47 -5.71 -13.23
CA SER A 32 -8.74 -5.11 -14.53
C SER A 32 -9.27 -3.69 -14.31
N GLU A 33 -8.98 -2.77 -15.23
CA GLU A 33 -9.47 -1.38 -15.19
C GLU A 33 -11.01 -1.33 -14.99
N ARG A 34 -11.71 -2.29 -15.58
CA ARG A 34 -13.15 -2.52 -15.39
C ARG A 34 -13.51 -2.98 -13.98
N ALA A 35 -12.72 -3.84 -13.35
CA ALA A 35 -12.93 -4.26 -11.95
C ALA A 35 -12.68 -3.11 -10.96
N ILE A 36 -11.80 -2.17 -11.30
CA ILE A 36 -11.54 -0.98 -10.51
C ILE A 36 -12.71 0.02 -10.63
N GLU A 37 -13.17 0.33 -11.85
CA GLU A 37 -14.37 1.17 -12.05
C GLU A 37 -15.60 0.55 -11.35
N TRP A 38 -15.73 -0.77 -11.39
CA TRP A 38 -16.77 -1.50 -10.67
C TRP A 38 -16.57 -1.50 -9.16
N ALA A 39 -15.34 -1.56 -8.64
CA ALA A 39 -15.07 -1.47 -7.20
C ALA A 39 -15.32 -0.07 -6.62
N VAL A 40 -15.17 0.98 -7.44
CA VAL A 40 -15.47 2.36 -7.08
C VAL A 40 -16.98 2.66 -7.26
N GLY A 41 -17.64 2.12 -8.28
CA GLY A 41 -19.06 2.33 -8.59
C GLY A 41 -20.06 1.37 -7.92
N MET A 42 -19.66 0.11 -7.69
CA MET A 42 -20.40 -0.93 -6.97
C MET A 42 -19.58 -1.36 -5.75
N ASP A 43 -19.55 -0.48 -4.77
CA ASP A 43 -18.99 -0.70 -3.46
C ASP A 43 -19.81 -1.79 -2.72
N ILE A 44 -19.64 -3.07 -3.06
CA ILE A 44 -20.22 -4.19 -2.32
C ILE A 44 -19.39 -4.37 -1.05
N ARG A 45 -19.68 -3.51 -0.09
CA ARG A 45 -19.15 -3.62 1.26
C ARG A 45 -19.89 -4.77 1.93
N ILE A 46 -19.18 -5.76 2.44
CA ILE A 46 -19.80 -6.72 3.35
C ILE A 46 -20.24 -5.94 4.60
N VAL A 47 -21.54 -5.71 4.70
CA VAL A 47 -22.19 -5.20 5.89
C VAL A 47 -22.43 -6.40 6.79
N VAL A 48 -21.47 -6.69 7.67
CA VAL A 48 -21.70 -7.74 8.66
C VAL A 48 -22.71 -7.20 9.67
N ARG A 49 -23.92 -7.79 9.68
CA ARG A 49 -24.91 -7.56 10.73
C ARG A 49 -24.51 -8.38 11.95
N LEU A 50 -23.41 -7.98 12.59
CA LEU A 50 -23.01 -8.59 13.85
C LEU A 50 -24.02 -8.19 14.93
N ASN A 51 -24.24 -9.09 15.90
CA ASN A 51 -25.10 -8.93 17.07
C ASN A 51 -25.11 -7.48 17.62
N ARG A 52 -26.22 -7.05 18.26
CA ARG A 52 -26.61 -5.69 18.67
C ARG A 52 -25.44 -4.75 19.07
N ASN A 53 -24.35 -5.25 19.65
CA ASN A 53 -23.19 -4.46 20.11
C ASN A 53 -21.82 -4.71 19.42
N CYS A 54 -21.76 -5.44 18.30
CA CYS A 54 -20.51 -5.68 17.57
C CYS A 54 -20.60 -5.17 16.12
N PRO A 55 -19.58 -4.48 15.58
CA PRO A 55 -18.51 -3.83 16.34
C PRO A 55 -19.06 -2.64 17.17
N PRO A 56 -18.29 -2.12 18.14
CA PRO A 56 -18.68 -0.95 18.93
C PRO A 56 -19.08 0.25 18.05
N ALA A 57 -19.93 1.13 18.57
CA ALA A 57 -20.43 2.31 17.85
C ALA A 57 -19.35 3.16 17.14
N PRO A 58 -18.14 3.38 17.71
CA PRO A 58 -17.07 4.13 17.03
C PRO A 58 -16.59 3.52 15.70
N PHE A 59 -16.81 2.23 15.48
CA PHE A 59 -16.43 1.56 14.23
C PHE A 59 -17.55 1.54 13.21
N ARG A 60 -18.78 1.91 13.58
CA ARG A 60 -19.93 1.95 12.68
C ARG A 60 -19.97 3.27 11.94
N ASN A 61 -20.44 3.24 10.70
CA ASN A 61 -20.69 4.47 9.95
C ASN A 61 -21.86 5.24 10.60
N PRO A 62 -21.70 6.56 10.82
CA PRO A 62 -22.67 7.36 11.55
C PRO A 62 -23.99 7.56 10.81
N THR A 63 -24.01 7.39 9.48
CA THR A 63 -25.18 7.62 8.64
C THR A 63 -26.09 6.40 8.58
N ASP A 64 -25.53 5.19 8.46
CA ASP A 64 -26.32 3.96 8.28
C ASP A 64 -26.20 2.96 9.46
N GLY A 65 -25.36 3.26 10.46
CA GLY A 65 -25.14 2.41 11.63
C GLY A 65 -24.45 1.08 11.33
N LYS A 66 -23.91 0.90 10.11
CA LYS A 66 -23.31 -0.37 9.67
C LYS A 66 -21.80 -0.35 9.81
N TYR A 67 -21.21 -1.53 9.93
CA TYR A 67 -19.76 -1.69 9.81
C TYR A 67 -19.37 -1.89 8.35
N HIS A 68 -18.45 -1.07 7.87
CA HIS A 68 -17.93 -1.12 6.52
C HIS A 68 -16.49 -1.63 6.60
N THR A 69 -16.28 -2.91 6.25
CA THR A 69 -14.95 -3.55 6.37
C THR A 69 -13.90 -2.96 5.43
N LYS A 70 -14.38 -2.27 4.38
CA LYS A 70 -13.62 -1.70 3.27
C LYS A 70 -12.98 -2.74 2.35
N ASP A 71 -13.41 -3.99 2.47
CA ASP A 71 -13.02 -5.05 1.56
C ASP A 71 -13.87 -4.98 0.30
N LEU A 72 -13.22 -5.16 -0.85
CA LEU A 72 -13.83 -5.08 -2.17
C LEU A 72 -14.08 -6.49 -2.67
N PHE A 73 -15.29 -6.71 -3.18
CA PHE A 73 -15.72 -8.00 -3.71
C PHE A 73 -16.35 -7.82 -5.09
N GLU A 74 -16.00 -8.70 -6.02
CA GLU A 74 -16.66 -8.81 -7.31
C GLU A 74 -17.75 -9.88 -7.24
N PRO A 75 -19.00 -9.57 -7.61
CA PRO A 75 -20.06 -10.56 -7.69
C PRO A 75 -19.84 -11.48 -8.89
N VAL A 76 -19.98 -12.78 -8.69
CA VAL A 76 -19.99 -13.81 -9.73
C VAL A 76 -21.25 -14.67 -9.59
N ASP A 77 -21.60 -15.43 -10.62
CA ASP A 77 -22.87 -16.18 -10.70
C ASP A 77 -23.19 -16.99 -9.42
N ASP A 78 -22.17 -17.56 -8.78
CA ASP A 78 -22.29 -18.37 -7.56
C ASP A 78 -21.52 -17.83 -6.33
N GLY A 79 -21.27 -16.52 -6.26
CA GLY A 79 -20.69 -15.94 -5.05
C GLY A 79 -19.98 -14.61 -5.24
N TYR A 80 -18.90 -14.45 -4.49
CA TYR A 80 -18.11 -13.23 -4.46
C TYR A 80 -16.62 -13.58 -4.50
N ILE A 81 -15.87 -12.89 -5.35
CA ILE A 81 -14.42 -12.98 -5.39
C ILE A 81 -13.85 -11.78 -4.64
N PHE A 82 -12.97 -12.02 -3.67
CA PHE A 82 -12.24 -10.95 -2.98
C PHE A 82 -11.29 -10.25 -3.97
N ARG A 83 -11.40 -8.93 -4.04
CA ARG A 83 -10.63 -8.07 -4.95
C ARG A 83 -9.69 -7.10 -4.23
N GLY A 84 -9.44 -7.32 -2.95
CA GLY A 84 -8.54 -6.47 -2.16
C GLY A 84 -9.29 -5.51 -1.27
N ARG A 85 -8.60 -4.46 -0.82
CA ARG A 85 -9.15 -3.48 0.12
C ARG A 85 -9.13 -2.10 -0.50
N ARG A 86 -10.14 -1.32 -0.20
CA ARG A 86 -10.24 0.07 -0.65
C ARG A 86 -9.07 0.94 -0.15
N ASP A 87 -8.63 0.72 1.09
CA ASP A 87 -7.53 1.50 1.67
C ASP A 87 -6.16 1.16 1.03
N ASP A 88 -6.06 0.10 0.22
CA ASP A 88 -4.86 -0.27 -0.52
C ASP A 88 -4.81 0.30 -1.94
N ILE A 89 -5.93 0.83 -2.44
CA ILE A 89 -5.97 1.54 -3.72
C ILE A 89 -5.51 2.98 -3.50
N MET A 90 -4.42 3.35 -4.17
CA MET A 90 -3.99 4.73 -4.29
C MET A 90 -4.57 5.35 -5.56
N ILE A 91 -4.92 6.62 -5.49
CA ILE A 91 -5.37 7.39 -6.65
C ILE A 91 -4.21 8.30 -7.07
N MET A 92 -3.74 8.14 -8.31
CA MET A 92 -2.65 8.92 -8.89
C MET A 92 -3.15 10.31 -9.34
N GLU A 93 -2.23 11.18 -9.74
CA GLU A 93 -2.55 12.55 -10.19
C GLU A 93 -3.50 12.60 -11.39
N ASP A 94 -3.34 11.66 -12.33
CA ASP A 94 -4.21 11.52 -13.51
C ASP A 94 -5.54 10.82 -13.19
N SER A 95 -5.87 10.64 -11.90
CA SER A 95 -7.04 9.90 -11.42
C SER A 95 -7.05 8.41 -11.76
N SER A 96 -5.92 7.87 -12.24
CA SER A 96 -5.75 6.43 -12.37
C SER A 96 -5.64 5.77 -10.99
N ASN A 97 -6.06 4.52 -10.92
CA ASN A 97 -5.95 3.73 -9.70
C ASN A 97 -4.69 2.87 -9.75
N CYS A 98 -4.00 2.79 -8.61
CA CYS A 98 -2.79 2.02 -8.41
C CYS A 98 -3.00 1.13 -7.18
N ASP A 99 -2.94 -0.19 -7.37
CA ASP A 99 -3.06 -1.14 -6.25
C ASP A 99 -1.70 -1.27 -5.54
N ALA A 100 -1.57 -0.54 -4.43
CA ALA A 100 -0.33 -0.51 -3.66
C ALA A 100 0.00 -1.89 -3.07
N LYS A 101 -1.01 -2.64 -2.64
CA LYS A 101 -0.80 -3.95 -2.01
C LYS A 101 -0.30 -4.97 -3.03
N TYR A 102 -0.87 -4.95 -4.23
CA TYR A 102 -0.41 -5.79 -5.33
C TYR A 102 1.04 -5.49 -5.73
N LEU A 103 1.40 -4.21 -5.85
CA LEU A 103 2.79 -3.81 -6.09
C LEU A 103 3.70 -4.27 -4.94
N GLU A 104 3.29 -4.07 -3.69
CA GLU A 104 4.06 -4.47 -2.52
C GLU A 104 4.29 -5.99 -2.50
N ASP A 105 3.31 -6.81 -2.83
CA ASP A 105 3.45 -8.27 -2.88
C ASP A 105 4.47 -8.71 -3.94
N LYS A 106 4.46 -8.07 -5.11
CA LYS A 106 5.48 -8.31 -6.15
C LYS A 106 6.87 -7.90 -5.69
N ILE A 107 7.01 -6.73 -5.06
CA ILE A 107 8.29 -6.23 -4.56
C ILE A 107 8.83 -7.15 -3.47
N ALA A 108 7.98 -7.58 -2.54
CA ALA A 108 8.35 -8.56 -1.52
C ALA A 108 8.88 -9.84 -2.16
N TYR A 109 8.19 -10.36 -3.19
CA TYR A 109 8.64 -11.57 -3.88
C TYR A 109 10.05 -11.42 -4.47
N VAL A 110 10.31 -10.34 -5.24
CA VAL A 110 11.61 -10.16 -5.92
C VAL A 110 12.74 -9.65 -5.02
N CYS A 111 12.43 -9.06 -3.85
CA CYS A 111 13.40 -8.39 -2.99
C CYS A 111 13.44 -8.89 -1.53
N HIS A 112 12.78 -10.00 -1.20
CA HIS A 112 12.65 -10.53 0.18
C HIS A 112 13.97 -10.71 0.93
N ASP A 113 15.06 -11.01 0.23
CA ASP A 113 16.39 -11.28 0.77
C ASP A 113 17.21 -10.02 1.08
N ILE A 114 16.82 -8.84 0.58
CA ILE A 114 17.60 -7.61 0.76
C ILE A 114 16.87 -6.52 1.54
N ILE A 115 15.54 -6.60 1.67
CA ILE A 115 14.72 -5.60 2.38
C ILE A 115 14.31 -6.07 3.78
N SER A 116 14.38 -5.18 4.77
CA SER A 116 13.86 -5.40 6.12
C SER A 116 12.40 -4.98 6.24
N ALA A 117 12.08 -3.80 5.68
CA ALA A 117 10.75 -3.22 5.68
C ALA A 117 10.64 -2.27 4.50
N PHE A 118 9.45 -2.13 3.93
CA PHE A 118 9.22 -1.21 2.85
C PHE A 118 7.73 -0.87 2.74
N VAL A 119 7.42 0.16 1.97
CA VAL A 119 6.04 0.54 1.66
C VAL A 119 5.99 1.30 0.35
N VAL A 120 4.97 1.02 -0.45
CA VAL A 120 4.67 1.79 -1.66
C VAL A 120 3.74 2.93 -1.28
N VAL A 121 4.11 4.14 -1.69
CA VAL A 121 3.41 5.40 -1.39
C VAL A 121 3.23 6.21 -2.67
N GLY A 122 2.42 7.25 -2.64
CA GLY A 122 2.26 8.14 -3.79
C GLY A 122 0.84 8.62 -4.03
N GLN A 123 0.00 8.71 -2.99
CA GLN A 123 -1.36 9.25 -3.13
C GLN A 123 -1.33 10.66 -3.76
N GLY A 124 -2.05 10.83 -4.87
CA GLY A 124 -2.15 12.08 -5.62
C GLY A 124 -0.87 12.50 -6.34
N ARG A 125 0.04 11.56 -6.64
CA ARG A 125 1.29 11.80 -7.36
C ARG A 125 1.25 11.22 -8.78
N PRO A 126 2.13 11.67 -9.71
CA PRO A 126 2.14 11.14 -11.08
C PRO A 126 2.39 9.63 -11.17
N THR A 127 3.26 9.11 -10.30
CA THR A 127 3.67 7.70 -10.22
C THR A 127 4.02 7.36 -8.77
N PRO A 128 3.96 6.08 -8.35
CA PRO A 128 4.30 5.67 -6.99
C PRO A 128 5.79 5.84 -6.67
N ALA A 129 6.09 5.94 -5.38
CA ALA A 129 7.43 5.90 -4.81
C ALA A 129 7.57 4.74 -3.82
N LEU A 130 8.79 4.21 -3.73
CA LEU A 130 9.16 3.13 -2.83
C LEU A 130 9.99 3.69 -1.67
N LEU A 131 9.48 3.60 -0.45
CA LEU A 131 10.26 3.80 0.76
C LEU A 131 10.75 2.43 1.23
N VAL A 132 12.06 2.25 1.38
CA VAL A 132 12.64 0.93 1.67
C VAL A 132 13.76 0.99 2.69
N GLU A 133 13.76 0.02 3.60
CA GLU A 133 14.81 -0.23 4.56
C GLU A 133 15.58 -1.50 4.18
N PRO A 134 16.92 -1.46 4.15
CA PRO A 134 17.74 -2.64 3.91
C PRO A 134 17.73 -3.61 5.10
N GLN A 135 17.99 -4.89 4.85
CA GLN A 135 18.22 -5.88 5.91
C GLN A 135 19.45 -5.57 6.76
N GLU A 136 20.52 -5.11 6.12
CA GLU A 136 21.79 -4.76 6.75
C GLU A 136 22.00 -3.24 6.79
N GLU A 137 22.77 -2.77 7.76
CA GLU A 137 23.19 -1.37 7.84
C GLU A 137 24.12 -1.03 6.67
N LEU A 138 23.80 0.03 5.93
CA LEU A 138 24.54 0.43 4.74
C LEU A 138 25.43 1.66 5.00
N ASN A 139 26.65 1.61 4.48
CA ASN A 139 27.47 2.80 4.20
C ASN A 139 27.16 3.37 2.80
N THR A 140 27.73 4.53 2.47
CA THR A 140 27.48 5.24 1.21
C THR A 140 27.67 4.38 -0.05
N LEU A 141 28.75 3.58 -0.13
CA LEU A 141 29.02 2.73 -1.29
C LEU A 141 28.00 1.59 -1.38
N SER A 142 27.71 0.95 -0.26
CA SER A 142 26.70 -0.12 -0.20
C SER A 142 25.28 0.39 -0.45
N THR A 143 24.97 1.64 -0.13
CA THR A 143 23.67 2.26 -0.45
C THR A 143 23.47 2.39 -1.96
N THR A 144 24.50 2.81 -2.70
CA THR A 144 24.44 2.88 -4.17
C THR A 144 24.29 1.50 -4.80
N ILE A 145 25.04 0.50 -4.30
CA ILE A 145 24.92 -0.89 -4.78
C ILE A 145 23.52 -1.45 -4.48
N PHE A 146 23.02 -1.23 -3.28
CA PHE A 146 21.67 -1.64 -2.86
C PHE A 146 20.59 -1.02 -3.74
N HIS A 147 20.66 0.30 -3.99
CA HIS A 147 19.73 0.99 -4.87
C HIS A 147 19.77 0.43 -6.30
N ASN A 148 20.94 0.26 -6.89
CA ASN A 148 21.07 -0.31 -8.23
C ASN A 148 20.52 -1.75 -8.30
N THR A 149 20.70 -2.52 -7.22
CA THR A 149 20.13 -3.87 -7.10
C THR A 149 18.60 -3.82 -7.07
N LEU A 150 18.00 -2.88 -6.32
CA LEU A 150 16.56 -2.65 -6.34
C LEU A 150 16.07 -2.25 -7.73
N VAL A 151 16.74 -1.29 -8.40
CA VAL A 151 16.38 -0.88 -9.77
C VAL A 151 16.35 -2.08 -10.72
N SER A 152 17.38 -2.92 -10.66
CA SER A 152 17.46 -4.12 -11.50
C SER A 152 16.30 -5.09 -11.24
N ARG A 153 15.99 -5.38 -9.98
CA ARG A 153 14.92 -6.31 -9.59
C ARG A 153 13.52 -5.75 -9.87
N LEU A 154 13.32 -4.46 -9.62
CA LEU A 154 12.07 -3.78 -9.94
C LEU A 154 11.82 -3.67 -11.45
N GLY A 155 12.84 -3.90 -12.30
CA GLY A 155 12.66 -4.02 -13.74
C GLY A 155 11.62 -5.09 -14.12
N GLU A 156 11.62 -6.23 -13.42
CA GLU A 156 10.63 -7.30 -13.63
C GLU A 156 9.22 -6.83 -13.22
N VAL A 157 9.09 -6.23 -12.03
CA VAL A 157 7.82 -5.67 -11.54
C VAL A 157 7.28 -4.64 -12.53
N ASN A 158 8.09 -3.64 -12.87
CA ASN A 158 7.74 -2.55 -13.79
C ASN A 158 7.42 -3.04 -15.21
N SER A 159 7.97 -4.18 -15.66
CA SER A 159 7.66 -4.74 -17.00
C SER A 159 6.20 -5.20 -17.12
N THR A 160 5.58 -5.55 -15.98
CA THR A 160 4.20 -6.06 -15.89
C THR A 160 3.23 -5.06 -15.28
N SER A 161 3.70 -3.86 -14.93
CA SER A 161 2.91 -2.78 -14.34
C SER A 161 2.44 -1.78 -15.40
N TYR A 162 1.29 -1.15 -15.15
CA TYR A 162 0.82 -0.05 -15.99
C TYR A 162 1.76 1.17 -15.90
N PRO A 163 1.80 2.07 -16.90
CA PRO A 163 2.69 3.23 -16.88
C PRO A 163 2.61 4.07 -15.60
N HIS A 164 1.40 4.30 -15.07
CA HIS A 164 1.15 5.06 -13.83
C HIS A 164 1.51 4.30 -12.55
N GLU A 165 1.76 3.00 -12.62
CA GLU A 165 2.16 2.14 -11.50
C GLU A 165 3.67 1.88 -11.42
N LYS A 166 4.43 2.28 -12.45
CA LYS A 166 5.87 2.03 -12.51
C LYS A 166 6.61 2.87 -11.49
N ILE A 167 7.51 2.23 -10.74
CA ILE A 167 8.39 2.90 -9.78
C ILE A 167 9.71 3.19 -10.50
N THR A 168 9.99 4.45 -10.81
CA THR A 168 11.26 4.83 -11.46
C THR A 168 12.43 4.82 -10.48
N PRO A 169 13.69 4.71 -10.95
CA PRO A 169 14.87 4.70 -10.09
C PRO A 169 14.95 5.88 -9.11
N GLU A 170 14.52 7.06 -9.55
CA GLU A 170 14.52 8.31 -8.77
C GLU A 170 13.43 8.33 -7.70
N ARG A 171 12.47 7.40 -7.78
CA ARG A 171 11.37 7.22 -6.83
C ARG A 171 11.63 6.12 -5.80
N ILE A 172 12.82 5.53 -5.82
CA ILE A 172 13.28 4.58 -4.80
C ILE A 172 14.08 5.35 -3.75
N ILE A 173 13.56 5.37 -2.53
CA ILE A 173 14.12 6.12 -1.40
C ILE A 173 14.57 5.12 -0.35
N VAL A 174 15.89 4.98 -0.23
CA VAL A 174 16.51 4.11 0.77
C VAL A 174 16.57 4.86 2.11
N LEU A 175 15.98 4.28 3.14
CA LEU A 175 15.90 4.83 4.49
C LEU A 175 16.81 4.02 5.44
N PRO A 176 17.31 4.64 6.53
CA PRO A 176 17.95 3.89 7.61
C PRO A 176 16.98 2.86 8.19
N LYS A 177 17.50 1.72 8.66
CA LYS A 177 16.69 0.66 9.26
C LYS A 177 15.92 1.19 10.49
N GLY A 178 14.65 0.80 10.63
CA GLY A 178 13.77 1.24 11.72
C GLY A 178 13.18 2.66 11.55
N SER A 179 13.31 3.26 10.37
CA SER A 179 12.74 4.58 10.06
C SER A 179 11.24 4.54 9.74
N LEU A 180 10.73 3.44 9.22
CA LEU A 180 9.35 3.27 8.80
C LEU A 180 8.44 3.06 10.02
N PRO A 181 7.24 3.68 10.01
CA PRO A 181 6.31 3.54 11.12
C PRO A 181 5.62 2.16 11.05
N ILE A 182 6.10 1.23 11.88
CA ILE A 182 5.53 -0.12 12.01
C ILE A 182 4.41 -0.13 13.06
N SER A 183 3.31 -0.83 12.78
CA SER A 183 2.24 -1.05 13.74
C SER A 183 2.71 -1.97 14.87
N SER A 184 2.65 -1.49 16.12
CA SER A 184 3.04 -2.26 17.31
C SER A 184 2.28 -3.56 17.51
N LEU A 185 1.06 -3.66 16.95
CA LEU A 185 0.20 -4.84 17.05
C LEU A 185 0.40 -5.83 15.90
N LYS A 186 0.62 -5.33 14.68
CA LYS A 186 0.57 -6.13 13.46
C LYS A 186 1.94 -6.36 12.80
N GLY A 187 2.96 -5.59 13.19
CA GLY A 187 4.28 -5.66 12.52
C GLY A 187 4.27 -5.12 11.08
N THR A 188 3.15 -4.60 10.58
CA THR A 188 3.02 -4.05 9.22
C THR A 188 3.36 -2.56 9.20
N VAL A 189 3.99 -2.09 8.13
CA VAL A 189 4.23 -0.65 7.89
C VAL A 189 2.89 0.08 7.70
N MET A 190 2.71 1.21 8.38
CA MET A 190 1.52 2.04 8.28
C MET A 190 1.68 3.08 7.16
N ARG A 191 1.23 2.74 5.94
CA ARG A 191 1.37 3.57 4.72
C ARG A 191 1.03 5.05 4.90
N SER A 192 -0.15 5.35 5.45
CA SER A 192 -0.58 6.74 5.68
C SER A 192 0.34 7.49 6.66
N LYS A 193 0.86 6.83 7.69
CA LYS A 193 1.84 7.44 8.59
C LYS A 193 3.21 7.58 7.93
N ALA A 194 3.59 6.67 7.04
CA ALA A 194 4.84 6.77 6.28
C ALA A 194 4.78 7.96 5.31
N GLU A 195 3.68 8.11 4.56
CA GLU A 195 3.45 9.27 3.69
C GLU A 195 3.53 10.60 4.45
N LEU A 196 2.87 10.70 5.61
CA LEU A 196 2.93 11.90 6.45
C LEU A 196 4.35 12.15 6.99
N LYS A 197 5.02 11.10 7.50
CA LYS A 197 6.37 11.21 8.09
C LYS A 197 7.41 11.67 7.06
N PHE A 198 7.33 11.16 5.83
CA PHE A 198 8.30 11.43 4.77
C PHE A 198 7.79 12.45 3.74
N LYS A 199 6.72 13.18 4.04
CA LYS A 199 6.08 14.11 3.10
C LYS A 199 7.09 15.08 2.46
N SER A 200 7.91 15.75 3.28
CA SER A 200 8.89 16.73 2.77
C SER A 200 9.97 16.10 1.89
N LEU A 201 10.34 14.85 2.15
CA LEU A 201 11.29 14.11 1.31
C LEU A 201 10.63 13.73 -0.01
N LEU A 202 9.41 13.19 0.04
CA LEU A 202 8.61 12.87 -1.14
C LEU A 202 8.36 14.11 -2.00
N ASP A 203 8.01 15.25 -1.41
CA ASP A 203 7.79 16.51 -2.14
C ASP A 203 9.02 16.87 -2.99
N LYS A 204 10.23 16.84 -2.40
CA LYS A 204 11.49 17.11 -3.11
C LYS A 204 11.76 16.14 -4.25
N VAL A 205 11.46 14.85 -4.00
CA VAL A 205 11.56 13.80 -5.00
C VAL A 205 10.69 14.19 -6.21
N TYR A 206 9.43 14.55 -5.98
CA TYR A 206 8.50 14.90 -7.05
C TYR A 206 8.78 16.25 -7.73
N THR A 207 9.40 17.23 -7.07
CA THR A 207 9.78 18.51 -7.70
C THR A 207 11.03 18.42 -8.58
N GLY A 208 11.71 17.27 -8.62
CA GLY A 208 12.90 17.07 -9.43
C GLY A 208 14.17 17.65 -8.80
N ASP A 209 14.09 18.09 -7.54
CA ASP A 209 15.29 18.42 -6.77
C ASP A 209 16.09 17.13 -6.56
N SER A 210 17.36 17.11 -6.97
CA SER A 210 18.23 15.93 -6.87
C SER A 210 18.31 15.39 -5.43
N VAL A 211 17.45 14.41 -5.15
CA VAL A 211 17.32 13.72 -3.86
C VAL A 211 18.61 13.02 -3.50
N TRP A 212 19.34 12.53 -4.49
CA TRP A 212 20.62 11.83 -4.32
C TRP A 212 21.69 12.67 -3.62
N ASN A 213 21.70 13.99 -3.84
CA ASN A 213 22.65 14.88 -3.17
C ASN A 213 22.31 15.08 -1.69
N GLU A 214 21.03 15.10 -1.34
CA GLU A 214 20.57 15.28 0.05
C GLU A 214 20.49 13.97 0.83
N VAL A 215 20.14 12.83 0.21
CA VAL A 215 20.17 11.51 0.87
C VAL A 215 21.62 11.13 1.22
N ARG A 216 22.60 11.50 0.39
CA ARG A 216 24.04 11.42 0.76
C ARG A 216 24.35 12.25 2.01
N LYS A 217 23.84 13.48 2.10
CA LYS A 217 24.02 14.34 3.28
C LYS A 217 23.27 13.81 4.50
N MET A 218 22.08 13.25 4.33
CA MET A 218 21.24 12.75 5.42
C MET A 218 21.80 11.46 6.02
N TYR A 219 22.31 10.53 5.20
CA TYR A 219 23.07 9.36 5.68
C TYR A 219 24.33 9.79 6.44
N TRP A 220 25.02 10.83 5.97
CA TRP A 220 26.18 11.40 6.66
C TRP A 220 25.78 12.02 8.01
N PHE A 221 24.70 12.80 8.05
CA PHE A 221 24.20 13.45 9.27
C PHE A 221 23.68 12.43 10.31
N PHE A 222 22.97 11.39 9.86
CA PHE A 222 22.47 10.34 10.75
C PHE A 222 23.60 9.45 11.29
N GLN A 223 24.64 9.15 10.49
CA GLN A 223 25.84 8.46 10.98
C GLN A 223 26.60 9.29 12.03
N ILE A 224 26.65 10.61 11.89
CA ILE A 224 27.27 11.51 12.88
C ILE A 224 26.43 11.56 14.17
N CYS A 225 25.12 11.72 14.05
CA CYS A 225 24.22 11.79 15.21
C CYS A 225 24.15 10.46 15.98
N LEU A 226 24.25 9.31 15.31
CA LEU A 226 24.25 7.99 15.97
C LEU A 226 25.62 7.58 16.52
N ARG A 227 26.74 8.13 16.02
CA ARG A 227 28.10 7.79 16.48
C ARG A 227 28.72 8.74 17.50
N GLY A 228 28.06 9.84 17.89
CA GLY A 228 28.48 10.66 19.03
C GLY A 228 29.94 11.18 18.96
N TYR A 229 30.44 11.54 17.78
CA TYR A 229 31.79 12.11 17.66
C TYR A 229 31.77 13.61 17.99
N LYS A 230 32.35 13.95 19.15
CA LYS A 230 32.87 15.30 19.42
C LYS A 230 34.11 15.51 18.56
N TYR A 231 34.12 16.54 17.72
CA TYR A 231 35.37 17.06 17.16
C TYR A 231 35.72 18.34 17.95
N GLU A 232 36.83 18.26 18.70
CA GLU A 232 37.56 19.43 19.17
C GLU A 232 38.34 20.00 17.99
N TRP A 233 38.26 21.31 17.80
CA TRP A 233 39.03 22.02 16.78
C TRP A 233 40.36 22.43 17.40
N GLU A 234 41.47 21.91 16.86
CA GLU A 234 42.78 22.58 16.86
C GLU A 234 43.13 23.01 15.43
#